data_AF-A0A6B2XEE6-F1
#
_entry.id   AF-A0A6B2XEE6-F1
#
_cell.length_a   1.000
_cell.length_b   1.000
_cell.length_c   1.000
_cell.angle_alpha   90.00
_cell.angle_beta   90.00
_cell.angle_gamma   90.00
#
_symmetry.space_group_name_H-M   'P 1'
#
loop_
_entity.id
_entity.type
_entity.pdbx_description
1 polymer ?
#
loop_
_entity_poly.entity_id
_entity_poly.type
_entity_poly.pdbx_seq_one_letter_code
_entity_poly.pdbx_strand_id
1 'polypeptide(L)'
;MRIKPKALAVSGGAVLAATALTAVLLSTTGSEPAPRPVSGPEAQRMALTRFRVYRASPSAVTVRAVTPSGTTVVRAVVDHRRHRAVGTYGDEGGQARGRLAWDLSGVAVARGAEGRKWVRREFGAAPLDIGLRLVLSLAADRPDNAQLLAQSGPLWLRDEQIGDRSYGVFSGPRPRPRGTGGAPAGRSPLAYWIDTDGDLRRVTATLGQGRAVHIDVTAGHVRGGVPEGPWGRP
;
A
#
# COMPACT_ATOMS: atom_id res chain seq x y z
N MET A 1 30.94 -55.48 61.76
CA MET A 1 30.33 -56.59 60.98
C MET A 1 29.35 -56.00 59.97
N ARG A 2 29.38 -56.48 58.73
CA ARG A 2 28.90 -55.82 57.50
C ARG A 2 27.44 -56.23 57.20
N ILE A 3 26.79 -55.42 56.34
CA ILE A 3 25.68 -55.73 55.39
C ILE A 3 24.35 -54.96 55.69
N LYS A 4 23.98 -54.10 54.74
CA LYS A 4 22.61 -53.57 54.47
C LYS A 4 21.96 -54.45 53.37
N PRO A 5 20.62 -54.54 53.25
CA PRO A 5 19.88 -53.68 52.30
C PRO A 5 18.41 -53.33 52.71
N LYS A 6 17.86 -52.16 52.30
CA LYS A 6 16.72 -51.89 51.34
C LYS A 6 15.43 -52.70 51.58
N ALA A 7 14.19 -52.21 51.45
CA ALA A 7 13.56 -51.00 50.90
C ALA A 7 12.02 -51.06 51.15
N LEU A 8 11.34 -49.88 51.12
CA LEU A 8 9.96 -49.52 50.65
C LEU A 8 8.74 -50.41 51.04
N ALA A 9 7.49 -49.97 51.26
CA ALA A 9 6.69 -48.77 50.93
C ALA A 9 5.48 -48.69 51.91
N VAL A 10 5.10 -47.52 52.45
CA VAL A 10 4.02 -46.55 52.07
C VAL A 10 2.56 -47.03 52.17
N SER A 11 1.78 -46.34 53.02
CA SER A 11 0.47 -45.65 52.78
C SER A 11 -0.23 -45.39 54.13
N GLY A 12 -0.99 -44.34 54.42
CA GLY A 12 -1.47 -43.15 53.71
C GLY A 12 -2.50 -42.45 54.61
N GLY A 13 -2.57 -41.11 54.61
CA GLY A 13 -3.54 -40.35 55.41
C GLY A 13 -3.46 -38.83 55.16
N ALA A 14 -4.57 -38.27 54.69
CA ALA A 14 -4.86 -36.93 54.16
C ALA A 14 -4.29 -35.67 54.88
N VAL A 15 -4.16 -34.55 54.15
CA VAL A 15 -4.84 -33.25 54.38
C VAL A 15 -4.42 -32.22 53.30
N LEU A 16 -5.38 -31.36 52.93
CA LEU A 16 -5.37 -30.28 51.92
C LEU A 16 -4.17 -29.30 52.00
N ALA A 17 -3.64 -28.89 50.85
CA ALA A 17 -2.94 -27.61 50.70
C ALA A 17 -3.08 -27.06 49.27
N ALA A 18 -3.55 -25.81 49.20
CA ALA A 18 -3.73 -25.01 48.00
C ALA A 18 -2.42 -24.77 47.25
N THR A 19 -2.45 -24.89 45.92
CA THR A 19 -1.44 -24.29 45.04
C THR A 19 -2.17 -23.43 44.01
N ALA A 20 -2.14 -22.12 44.25
CA ALA A 20 -2.50 -21.10 43.28
C ALA A 20 -1.49 -21.19 42.12
N LEU A 21 -1.96 -21.62 40.95
CA LEU A 21 -1.17 -21.57 39.73
C LEU A 21 -1.20 -20.12 39.22
N THR A 22 -0.24 -19.32 39.66
CA THR A 22 0.01 -17.99 39.11
C THR A 22 0.48 -18.15 37.68
N ALA A 23 -0.45 -18.10 36.72
CA ALA A 23 -0.12 -17.95 35.32
C ALA A 23 0.47 -16.55 35.11
N VAL A 24 1.80 -16.47 35.09
CA VAL A 24 2.52 -15.29 34.61
C VAL A 24 2.22 -15.17 33.12
N LEU A 25 1.22 -14.37 32.76
CA LEU A 25 1.11 -13.84 31.40
C LEU A 25 2.32 -12.93 31.18
N LEU A 26 3.36 -13.46 30.53
CA LEU A 26 4.36 -12.64 29.87
C LEU A 26 3.66 -11.92 28.72
N SER A 27 3.12 -10.73 29.02
CA SER A 27 2.76 -9.74 28.02
C SER A 27 4.05 -9.31 27.33
N THR A 28 4.46 -10.04 26.30
CA THR A 28 5.46 -9.55 25.36
C THR A 28 4.82 -8.38 24.62
N THR A 29 5.02 -7.17 25.15
CA THR A 29 4.82 -5.95 24.39
C THR A 29 5.90 -5.94 23.30
N GLY A 30 5.65 -6.69 22.22
CA GLY A 30 6.50 -6.68 21.04
C GLY A 30 6.51 -5.25 20.53
N SER A 31 7.60 -4.53 20.75
CA SER A 31 7.83 -3.26 20.06
C SER A 31 7.80 -3.56 18.56
N GLU A 32 6.95 -2.84 17.82
CA GLU A 32 7.00 -2.93 16.37
C GLU A 32 8.42 -2.61 15.90
N PRO A 33 8.98 -3.41 14.99
CA PRO A 33 10.32 -3.18 14.48
C PRO A 33 10.46 -1.74 13.97
N ALA A 34 11.54 -1.07 14.36
CA ALA A 34 11.77 0.31 13.94
C ALA A 34 12.01 0.39 12.42
N PRO A 35 11.63 1.51 11.76
CA PRO A 35 11.95 1.73 10.36
C PRO A 35 13.45 1.62 10.10
N ARG A 36 13.83 0.91 9.04
CA ARG A 36 15.23 0.67 8.68
C ARG A 36 15.45 0.83 7.18
N PRO A 37 16.69 1.08 6.70
CA PRO A 37 17.00 1.00 5.29
C PRO A 37 16.57 -0.34 4.69
N VAL A 38 16.16 -0.31 3.42
CA VAL A 38 15.86 -1.53 2.67
C VAL A 38 17.14 -2.34 2.44
N SER A 39 17.03 -3.65 2.59
CA SER A 39 18.06 -4.63 2.21
C SER A 39 18.14 -4.77 0.68
N GLY A 40 19.19 -5.43 0.19
CA GLY A 40 19.34 -5.74 -1.24
C GLY A 40 18.14 -6.47 -1.85
N PRO A 41 17.67 -7.59 -1.25
CA PRO A 41 16.48 -8.29 -1.74
C PRO A 41 15.21 -7.43 -1.72
N GLU A 42 15.01 -6.62 -0.68
CA GLU A 42 13.87 -5.68 -0.61
C GLU A 42 13.94 -4.62 -1.71
N ALA A 43 15.11 -4.03 -1.94
CA ALA A 43 15.31 -3.07 -3.01
C ALA A 43 15.07 -3.70 -4.40
N GLN A 44 15.46 -4.95 -4.61
CA GLN A 44 15.18 -5.69 -5.83
C GLN A 44 13.67 -5.90 -6.04
N ARG A 45 12.93 -6.27 -4.98
CA ARG A 45 11.47 -6.40 -5.05
C ARG A 45 10.79 -5.07 -5.39
N MET A 46 11.20 -3.98 -4.72
CA MET A 46 10.70 -2.64 -5.01
C MET A 46 10.98 -2.22 -6.46
N ALA A 47 12.17 -2.52 -6.96
CA ALA A 47 12.58 -2.17 -8.33
C ALA A 47 11.76 -2.89 -9.42
N LEU A 48 11.25 -4.09 -9.13
CA LEU A 48 10.39 -4.84 -10.05
C LEU A 48 8.92 -4.39 -9.99
N THR A 49 8.53 -3.69 -8.92
CA THR A 49 7.12 -3.41 -8.63
C THR A 49 6.42 -2.64 -9.75
N ARG A 50 7.01 -1.52 -10.21
CA ARG A 50 6.41 -0.70 -11.28
C ARG A 50 6.35 -1.44 -12.62
N PHE A 51 7.32 -2.29 -12.89
CA PHE A 51 7.31 -3.16 -14.07
C PHE A 51 6.21 -4.21 -14.00
N ARG A 52 5.97 -4.82 -12.83
CA ARG A 52 4.86 -5.76 -12.63
C ARG A 52 3.50 -5.10 -12.82
N VAL A 53 3.32 -3.88 -12.32
CA VAL A 53 2.10 -3.09 -12.57
C VAL A 53 1.90 -2.82 -14.07
N TYR A 54 2.96 -2.48 -14.80
CA TYR A 54 2.92 -2.29 -16.26
C TYR A 54 2.53 -3.58 -17.02
N ARG A 55 3.12 -4.71 -16.61
CA ARG A 55 2.84 -6.02 -17.22
C ARG A 55 1.40 -6.47 -16.95
N ALA A 56 0.89 -6.25 -15.74
CA ALA A 56 -0.47 -6.57 -15.33
C ALA A 56 -1.55 -5.63 -15.88
N SER A 57 -1.17 -4.59 -16.66
CA SER A 57 -2.13 -3.68 -17.29
C SER A 57 -3.10 -4.43 -18.24
N PRO A 58 -4.38 -4.04 -18.30
CA PRO A 58 -5.05 -3.04 -17.47
C PRO A 58 -5.34 -3.56 -16.05
N SER A 59 -5.31 -2.72 -15.03
CA SER A 59 -5.63 -3.13 -13.66
C SER A 59 -6.82 -2.36 -13.07
N ALA A 60 -7.52 -3.00 -12.14
CA ALA A 60 -8.57 -2.35 -11.36
C ALA A 60 -7.96 -1.67 -10.13
N VAL A 61 -8.35 -0.43 -9.88
CA VAL A 61 -7.88 0.35 -8.73
C VAL A 61 -9.05 0.99 -7.98
N THR A 62 -8.86 1.18 -6.67
CA THR A 62 -9.68 2.06 -5.85
C THR A 62 -8.83 3.17 -5.27
N VAL A 63 -9.15 4.42 -5.60
CA VAL A 63 -8.50 5.62 -5.05
C VAL A 63 -9.41 6.22 -3.99
N ARG A 64 -8.89 6.51 -2.80
CA ARG A 64 -9.58 7.26 -1.74
C ARG A 64 -8.80 8.53 -1.47
N ALA A 65 -9.43 9.67 -1.69
CA ALA A 65 -8.90 10.98 -1.37
C ALA A 65 -9.56 11.47 -0.09
N VAL A 66 -8.80 11.49 1.00
CA VAL A 66 -9.24 11.88 2.33
C VAL A 66 -8.98 13.37 2.52
N THR A 67 -10.00 14.08 3.00
CA THR A 67 -9.93 15.49 3.38
C THR A 67 -10.69 15.70 4.69
N PRO A 68 -10.48 16.82 5.41
CA PRO A 68 -11.29 17.15 6.59
C PRO A 68 -12.80 17.22 6.31
N SER A 69 -13.20 17.49 5.06
CA SER A 69 -14.60 17.56 4.64
C SER A 69 -15.20 16.20 4.26
N GLY A 70 -14.40 15.13 4.28
CA GLY A 70 -14.82 13.77 3.94
C GLY A 70 -13.93 13.09 2.90
N THR A 71 -14.32 11.86 2.54
CA THR A 71 -13.58 10.98 1.62
C THR A 71 -14.27 10.91 0.27
N THR A 72 -13.52 11.17 -0.81
CA THR A 72 -13.96 10.86 -2.18
C THR A 72 -13.36 9.52 -2.61
N VAL A 73 -14.18 8.62 -3.14
CA VAL A 73 -13.77 7.29 -3.61
C VAL A 73 -13.92 7.22 -5.12
N VAL A 74 -12.88 6.76 -5.81
CA VAL A 74 -12.89 6.46 -7.25
C VAL A 74 -12.60 4.98 -7.44
N ARG A 75 -13.43 4.30 -8.23
CA ARG A 75 -13.21 2.91 -8.66
C ARG A 75 -13.02 2.91 -10.16
N ALA A 76 -11.88 2.41 -10.63
CA ALA A 76 -11.50 2.59 -12.03
C ALA A 76 -10.74 1.40 -12.58
N VAL A 77 -10.74 1.29 -13.90
CA VAL A 77 -9.81 0.47 -14.67
C VAL A 77 -8.77 1.39 -15.29
N VAL A 78 -7.50 1.00 -15.21
CA VAL A 78 -6.34 1.78 -15.62
C VAL A 78 -5.52 0.98 -16.62
N ASP A 79 -5.30 1.52 -17.82
CA ASP A 79 -4.29 1.05 -18.75
C ASP A 79 -3.01 1.83 -18.46
N HIS A 80 -2.15 1.20 -17.67
CA HIS A 80 -0.85 1.73 -17.29
C HIS A 80 0.10 1.93 -18.47
N ARG A 81 -0.10 1.21 -19.58
CA ARG A 81 0.77 1.32 -20.76
C ARG A 81 0.41 2.52 -21.61
N ARG A 82 -0.87 2.89 -21.62
CA ARG A 82 -1.39 4.07 -22.35
C ARG A 82 -1.60 5.28 -21.46
N HIS A 83 -1.36 5.15 -20.15
CA HIS A 83 -1.66 6.16 -19.14
C HIS A 83 -3.10 6.69 -19.24
N ARG A 84 -4.07 5.78 -19.34
CA ARG A 84 -5.50 6.10 -19.45
C ARG A 84 -6.29 5.35 -18.39
N ALA A 85 -7.25 6.01 -17.77
CA ALA A 85 -8.13 5.36 -16.82
C ALA A 85 -9.55 5.90 -16.89
N VAL A 86 -10.51 5.02 -16.64
CA VAL A 86 -11.94 5.36 -16.57
C VAL A 86 -12.56 4.66 -15.37
N GLY A 87 -13.40 5.38 -14.64
CA GLY A 87 -14.06 4.87 -13.47
C GLY A 87 -15.28 5.68 -13.04
N THR A 88 -15.82 5.29 -11.90
CA THR A 88 -16.88 6.01 -11.20
C THR A 88 -16.32 6.68 -9.96
N TYR A 89 -16.84 7.85 -9.60
CA TYR A 89 -16.51 8.51 -8.35
C TYR A 89 -17.75 8.71 -7.48
N GLY A 90 -17.55 8.71 -6.17
CA GLY A 90 -18.59 8.88 -5.16
C GLY A 90 -18.00 9.23 -3.81
N ASP A 91 -18.83 9.16 -2.79
CA ASP A 91 -18.39 9.20 -1.39
C ASP A 91 -18.09 7.77 -0.88
N GLU A 92 -17.74 7.68 0.39
CA GLU A 92 -17.46 6.43 1.07
C GLU A 92 -18.72 5.55 1.25
N GLY A 93 -19.91 6.15 1.18
CA GLY A 93 -21.21 5.45 1.21
C GLY A 93 -21.49 4.61 -0.03
N GLY A 94 -20.64 4.70 -1.06
CA GLY A 94 -20.63 3.78 -2.20
C GLY A 94 -21.58 4.17 -3.34
N GLN A 95 -22.40 5.22 -3.17
CA GLN A 95 -23.24 5.71 -4.25
C GLN A 95 -22.39 6.48 -5.27
N ALA A 96 -22.36 5.99 -6.50
CA ALA A 96 -21.67 6.67 -7.60
C ALA A 96 -22.39 8.00 -7.91
N ARG A 97 -21.63 9.10 -7.88
CA ARG A 97 -22.09 10.46 -8.22
C ARG A 97 -21.87 10.80 -9.69
N GLY A 98 -21.02 10.03 -10.37
CA GLY A 98 -20.74 10.18 -11.79
C GLY A 98 -19.55 9.35 -12.24
N ARG A 99 -19.08 9.65 -13.45
CA ARG A 99 -17.92 9.02 -14.10
C ARG A 99 -16.76 10.00 -14.21
N LEU A 100 -15.56 9.44 -14.20
CA LEU A 100 -14.32 10.17 -14.33
C LEU A 100 -13.41 9.40 -15.31
N ALA A 101 -12.77 10.13 -16.21
CA ALA A 101 -11.76 9.60 -17.11
C ALA A 101 -10.54 10.51 -17.01
N TRP A 102 -9.35 9.95 -17.03
CA TRP A 102 -8.14 10.76 -16.93
C TRP A 102 -6.96 10.13 -17.66
N ASP A 103 -6.07 11.01 -18.08
CA ASP A 103 -4.81 10.69 -18.73
C ASP A 103 -3.73 11.69 -18.27
N LEU A 104 -2.55 11.68 -18.89
CA LEU A 104 -1.45 12.59 -18.50
C LEU A 104 -1.77 14.07 -18.66
N SER A 105 -2.73 14.45 -19.51
CA SER A 105 -3.06 15.84 -19.80
C SER A 105 -4.17 16.41 -18.90
N GLY A 106 -4.94 15.56 -18.21
CA GLY A 106 -5.95 16.05 -17.29
C GLY A 106 -7.06 15.07 -16.96
N VAL A 107 -8.15 15.63 -16.44
CA VAL A 107 -9.33 14.90 -15.95
C VAL A 107 -10.57 15.36 -16.71
N ALA A 108 -11.36 14.40 -17.16
CA ALA A 108 -12.71 14.62 -17.62
C ALA A 108 -13.72 14.04 -16.62
N VAL A 109 -14.79 14.79 -16.35
CA VAL A 109 -15.84 14.40 -15.40
C VAL A 109 -17.19 14.43 -16.11
N ALA A 110 -17.99 13.39 -15.92
CA ALA A 110 -19.39 13.37 -16.32
C ALA A 110 -20.27 13.09 -15.11
N ARG A 111 -21.15 14.03 -14.79
CA ARG A 111 -22.03 13.96 -13.60
C ARG A 111 -23.31 13.17 -13.90
N GLY A 112 -23.89 12.59 -12.86
CA GLY A 112 -25.15 11.85 -12.93
C GLY A 112 -24.96 10.40 -13.40
N ALA A 113 -25.98 9.57 -13.16
CA ALA A 113 -25.93 8.12 -13.39
C ALA A 113 -25.60 7.74 -14.85
N GLU A 114 -26.06 8.54 -15.81
CA GLU A 114 -25.81 8.35 -17.24
C GLU A 114 -24.37 8.66 -17.67
N GLY A 115 -23.71 9.62 -17.00
CA GLY A 115 -22.30 9.95 -17.24
C GLY A 115 -21.92 10.29 -18.70
N ARG A 116 -22.81 10.96 -19.47
CA ARG A 116 -22.62 11.22 -20.92
C ARG A 116 -22.05 12.60 -21.27
N LYS A 117 -22.26 13.62 -20.43
CA LYS A 117 -21.78 14.99 -20.67
C LYS A 117 -20.46 15.23 -19.95
N TRP A 118 -19.36 15.10 -20.69
CA TRP A 118 -18.01 15.24 -20.16
C TRP A 118 -17.56 16.70 -20.15
N VAL A 119 -17.00 17.14 -19.03
CA VAL A 119 -16.30 18.41 -18.90
C VAL A 119 -14.84 18.12 -18.55
N ARG A 120 -13.92 18.64 -19.36
CA ARG A 120 -12.47 18.46 -19.17
C ARG A 120 -11.89 19.62 -18.37
N ARG A 121 -10.90 19.31 -17.55
CA ARG A 121 -10.09 20.26 -16.80
C ARG A 121 -8.68 19.70 -16.59
N GLU A 122 -7.74 20.60 -16.32
CA GLU A 122 -6.39 20.22 -15.88
C GLU A 122 -6.40 19.63 -14.46
N PHE A 123 -5.29 18.97 -14.11
CA PHE A 123 -5.05 18.55 -12.72
C PHE A 123 -4.75 19.76 -11.84
N GLY A 124 -5.44 19.85 -10.72
CA GLY A 124 -5.12 20.76 -9.62
C GLY A 124 -4.28 20.12 -8.52
N ALA A 125 -4.20 20.85 -7.41
CA ALA A 125 -3.47 20.47 -6.19
C ALA A 125 -4.33 19.73 -5.14
N ALA A 126 -5.60 19.46 -5.45
CA ALA A 126 -6.49 18.72 -4.57
C ALA A 126 -6.00 17.27 -4.37
N PRO A 127 -6.23 16.63 -3.21
CA PRO A 127 -5.78 15.26 -2.96
C PRO A 127 -6.25 14.26 -4.01
N LEU A 128 -7.46 14.40 -4.53
CA LEU A 128 -7.99 13.56 -5.60
C LEU A 128 -7.09 13.60 -6.83
N ASP A 129 -6.77 14.80 -7.32
CA ASP A 129 -5.97 14.99 -8.53
C ASP A 129 -4.51 14.53 -8.35
N ILE A 130 -3.96 14.66 -7.14
CA ILE A 130 -2.67 14.06 -6.78
C ILE A 130 -2.77 12.53 -6.89
N GLY A 131 -3.82 11.93 -6.33
CA GLY A 131 -4.05 10.49 -6.40
C GLY A 131 -4.24 9.97 -7.82
N LEU A 132 -5.01 10.66 -8.66
CA LEU A 132 -5.22 10.29 -10.05
C LEU A 132 -3.91 10.33 -10.85
N ARG A 133 -3.05 11.34 -10.64
CA ARG A 133 -1.72 11.40 -11.24
C ARG A 133 -0.80 10.30 -10.73
N LEU A 134 -0.82 10.03 -9.42
CA LEU A 134 -0.04 8.95 -8.82
C LEU A 134 -0.41 7.60 -9.44
N VAL A 135 -1.70 7.31 -9.66
CA VAL A 135 -2.13 6.08 -10.34
C VAL A 135 -1.45 5.90 -11.69
N LEU A 136 -1.33 6.97 -12.50
CA LEU A 136 -0.69 6.90 -13.82
C LEU A 136 0.83 6.71 -13.77
N SER A 137 1.47 6.99 -12.63
CA SER A 137 2.92 6.85 -12.43
C SER A 137 3.34 5.55 -11.75
N LEU A 138 2.38 4.72 -11.29
CA LEU A 138 2.65 3.44 -10.61
C LEU A 138 3.29 2.39 -11.51
N ALA A 139 3.35 2.63 -12.82
CA ALA A 139 3.91 1.71 -13.79
C ALA A 139 5.15 2.26 -14.48
N ALA A 140 6.00 1.34 -14.94
CA ALA A 140 7.14 1.61 -15.82
C ALA A 140 7.33 0.42 -16.76
N ASP A 141 7.73 0.69 -18.00
CA ASP A 141 7.94 -0.33 -19.04
C ASP A 141 9.17 -1.22 -18.81
N ARG A 142 10.03 -0.83 -17.87
CA ARG A 142 11.20 -1.58 -17.42
C ARG A 142 11.35 -1.51 -15.89
N PRO A 143 12.04 -2.49 -15.28
CA PRO A 143 12.40 -2.42 -13.87
C PRO A 143 13.26 -1.18 -13.56
N ASP A 144 13.10 -0.64 -12.35
CA ASP A 144 14.01 0.38 -11.82
C ASP A 144 15.39 -0.25 -11.50
N ASN A 145 16.43 0.57 -11.35
CA ASN A 145 17.73 0.08 -10.89
C ASN A 145 17.73 -0.10 -9.37
N ALA A 146 17.79 -1.34 -8.89
CA ALA A 146 17.72 -1.66 -7.46
C ALA A 146 18.83 -1.00 -6.61
N GLN A 147 20.03 -0.86 -7.16
CA GLN A 147 21.15 -0.22 -6.46
C GLN A 147 20.90 1.29 -6.29
N LEU A 148 20.46 1.97 -7.35
CA LEU A 148 20.09 3.39 -7.27
C LEU A 148 18.87 3.60 -6.36
N LEU A 149 17.92 2.67 -6.39
CA LEU A 149 16.75 2.70 -5.52
C LEU A 149 17.17 2.59 -4.05
N ALA A 150 18.03 1.64 -3.68
CA ALA A 150 18.55 1.53 -2.32
C ALA A 150 19.30 2.80 -1.90
N GLN A 151 20.09 3.39 -2.80
CA GLN A 151 20.81 4.65 -2.56
C GLN A 151 19.89 5.87 -2.40
N SER A 152 18.68 5.82 -2.97
CA SER A 152 17.66 6.87 -2.85
C SER A 152 16.92 6.85 -1.50
N GLY A 153 17.32 5.99 -0.56
CA GLY A 153 16.88 6.02 0.83
C GLY A 153 15.41 5.65 1.13
N PRO A 154 14.75 4.72 0.40
CA PRO A 154 13.52 4.14 0.91
C PRO A 154 13.81 3.33 2.18
N LEU A 155 12.84 3.29 3.08
CA LEU A 155 12.90 2.55 4.33
C LEU A 155 11.90 1.40 4.28
N TRP A 156 12.28 0.24 4.77
CA TRP A 156 11.30 -0.73 5.24
C TRP A 156 10.70 -0.20 6.54
N LEU A 157 9.38 -0.26 6.67
CA LEU A 157 8.64 0.32 7.79
C LEU A 157 8.12 -0.75 8.74
N ARG A 158 7.54 -1.81 8.20
CA ARG A 158 6.97 -2.96 8.91
C ARG A 158 6.55 -4.01 7.88
N ASP A 159 6.20 -5.20 8.35
CA ASP A 159 5.37 -6.12 7.59
C ASP A 159 3.91 -5.93 8.00
N GLU A 160 2.98 -6.11 7.07
CA GLU A 160 1.56 -5.95 7.30
C GLU A 160 0.77 -7.01 6.53
N GLN A 161 -0.25 -7.56 7.17
CA GLN A 161 -1.13 -8.54 6.56
C GLN A 161 -2.44 -7.87 6.14
N ILE A 162 -2.83 -8.04 4.87
CA ILE A 162 -4.09 -7.54 4.32
C ILE A 162 -4.84 -8.73 3.73
N GLY A 163 -5.86 -9.19 4.45
CA GLY A 163 -6.54 -10.45 4.13
C GLY A 163 -5.63 -11.64 4.44
N ASP A 164 -5.47 -12.52 3.48
CA ASP A 164 -4.65 -13.74 3.52
C ASP A 164 -3.21 -13.54 3.01
N ARG A 165 -2.86 -12.31 2.60
CA ARG A 165 -1.56 -11.99 2.00
C ARG A 165 -0.71 -11.09 2.88
N SER A 166 0.58 -11.39 2.95
CA SER A 166 1.58 -10.60 3.67
C SER A 166 2.29 -9.64 2.73
N TYR A 167 2.53 -8.42 3.22
CA TYR A 167 3.16 -7.34 2.47
C TYR A 167 4.26 -6.71 3.30
N GLY A 168 5.41 -6.46 2.68
CA GLY A 168 6.36 -5.48 3.22
C GLY A 168 5.83 -4.08 2.97
N VAL A 169 5.88 -3.22 3.99
CA VAL A 169 5.51 -1.80 3.87
C VAL A 169 6.78 -0.98 3.74
N PHE A 170 6.92 -0.28 2.62
CA PHE A 170 8.13 0.48 2.29
C PHE A 170 7.79 1.96 2.10
N SER A 171 8.64 2.87 2.57
CA SER A 171 8.54 4.28 2.18
C SER A 171 9.05 4.47 0.75
N GLY A 172 8.51 5.45 0.01
CA GLY A 172 9.03 5.78 -1.31
C GLY A 172 10.48 6.29 -1.33
N PRO A 173 11.15 6.25 -2.49
CA PRO A 173 12.42 6.92 -2.74
C PRO A 173 12.41 8.40 -2.31
N ARG A 174 13.54 8.90 -1.81
CA ARG A 174 13.80 10.31 -1.59
C ARG A 174 15.10 10.71 -2.29
N PRO A 175 15.02 11.31 -3.49
CA PRO A 175 16.20 11.88 -4.12
C PRO A 175 16.86 12.85 -3.15
N ARG A 176 18.20 12.78 -3.00
CA ARG A 176 18.93 13.80 -2.24
C ARG A 176 18.68 15.16 -2.90
N PRO A 177 18.41 16.23 -2.12
CA PRO A 177 18.42 17.58 -2.68
C PRO A 177 19.76 17.83 -3.38
N ARG A 178 19.74 18.32 -4.62
CA ARG A 178 20.98 18.65 -5.35
C ARG A 178 21.77 19.67 -4.53
N GLY A 179 23.06 19.39 -4.30
CA GLY A 179 23.99 20.34 -3.68
C GLY A 179 24.13 20.23 -2.16
N THR A 180 23.37 19.37 -1.47
CA THR A 180 23.62 19.06 -0.05
C THR A 180 24.14 17.63 0.07
N GLY A 181 25.35 17.46 0.61
CA GLY A 181 25.95 16.14 0.90
C GLY A 181 25.25 15.38 2.04
N GLY A 182 24.12 15.88 2.54
CA GLY A 182 23.35 15.29 3.63
C GLY A 182 22.45 14.14 3.17
N ALA A 183 22.19 13.20 4.07
CA ALA A 183 21.14 12.20 3.86
C ALA A 183 19.77 12.88 3.71
N PRO A 184 18.83 12.33 2.93
CA PRO A 184 17.48 12.85 2.87
C PRO A 184 16.84 12.83 4.26
N ALA A 185 16.52 14.01 4.81
CA ALA A 185 15.88 14.13 6.13
C ALA A 185 14.38 13.77 6.06
N GLY A 186 13.84 13.17 7.14
CA GLY A 186 12.41 12.84 7.29
C GLY A 186 12.00 11.52 6.61
N ARG A 187 10.70 11.19 6.63
CA ARG A 187 10.12 10.01 5.94
C ARG A 187 9.51 10.44 4.60
N SER A 188 9.47 9.55 3.61
CA SER A 188 8.76 9.84 2.35
C SER A 188 7.27 9.95 2.68
N PRO A 189 6.53 10.91 2.11
CA PRO A 189 5.08 10.94 2.29
C PRO A 189 4.40 9.72 1.64
N LEU A 190 5.13 8.99 0.78
CA LEU A 190 4.65 7.79 0.12
C LEU A 190 4.99 6.53 0.92
N ALA A 191 4.03 5.61 1.01
CA ALA A 191 4.25 4.23 1.45
C ALA A 191 3.65 3.24 0.46
N TYR A 192 4.29 2.09 0.31
CA TYR A 192 3.98 1.04 -0.66
C TYR A 192 3.87 -0.30 0.06
N TRP A 193 2.81 -1.06 -0.24
CA TRP A 193 2.60 -2.42 0.25
C TRP A 193 2.93 -3.38 -0.90
N ILE A 194 4.05 -4.08 -0.76
CA ILE A 194 4.63 -4.91 -1.81
C ILE A 194 4.84 -6.30 -1.23
N ASP A 195 4.32 -7.32 -1.91
CA ASP A 195 4.49 -8.70 -1.46
C ASP A 195 5.91 -9.24 -1.77
N THR A 196 6.11 -10.52 -1.48
CA THR A 196 7.37 -11.23 -1.73
C THR A 196 7.70 -11.38 -3.21
N ASP A 197 6.70 -11.37 -4.10
CA ASP A 197 6.89 -11.48 -5.55
C ASP A 197 7.19 -10.13 -6.19
N GLY A 198 6.87 -9.03 -5.50
CA GLY A 198 7.01 -7.67 -5.97
C GLY A 198 5.70 -7.10 -6.54
N ASP A 199 4.54 -7.73 -6.32
CA ASP A 199 3.27 -7.15 -6.75
C ASP A 199 2.79 -6.09 -5.75
N LEU A 200 2.23 -5.01 -6.30
CA LEU A 200 1.78 -3.85 -5.54
C LEU A 200 0.33 -4.07 -5.08
N ARG A 201 0.08 -3.98 -3.77
CA ARG A 201 -1.29 -3.99 -3.23
C ARG A 201 -1.83 -2.60 -2.98
N ARG A 202 -1.03 -1.74 -2.37
CA ARG A 202 -1.47 -0.41 -1.92
C ARG A 202 -0.35 0.62 -2.04
N VAL A 203 -0.75 1.86 -2.33
CA VAL A 203 0.08 3.04 -2.17
C VAL A 203 -0.66 4.07 -1.35
N THR A 204 0.00 4.70 -0.39
CA THR A 204 -0.56 5.84 0.33
C THR A 204 0.32 7.06 0.19
N ALA A 205 -0.30 8.23 0.13
CA ALA A 205 0.38 9.52 0.18
C ALA A 205 -0.18 10.36 1.33
N THR A 206 0.66 10.70 2.30
CA THR A 206 0.30 11.63 3.38
C THR A 206 0.56 13.06 2.92
N LEU A 207 -0.49 13.88 2.89
CA LEU A 207 -0.42 15.25 2.36
C LEU A 207 -0.45 16.33 3.46
N GLY A 208 -0.49 15.92 4.73
CA GLY A 208 -0.57 16.79 5.90
C GLY A 208 -2.00 17.27 6.20
N GLN A 209 -2.22 17.88 7.38
CA GLN A 209 -3.48 18.52 7.76
C GLN A 209 -4.72 17.61 7.59
N GLY A 210 -4.59 16.33 7.96
CA GLY A 210 -5.66 15.34 7.81
C GLY A 210 -5.98 14.95 6.36
N ARG A 211 -5.14 15.34 5.39
CA ARG A 211 -5.28 14.98 3.98
C ARG A 211 -4.40 13.78 3.65
N ALA A 212 -4.97 12.81 2.95
CA ALA A 212 -4.25 11.63 2.48
C ALA A 212 -4.85 11.10 1.18
N VAL A 213 -4.07 10.29 0.48
CA VAL A 213 -4.54 9.48 -0.65
C VAL A 213 -4.22 8.03 -0.36
N HIS A 214 -5.17 7.13 -0.60
CA HIS A 214 -4.97 5.68 -0.57
C HIS A 214 -5.34 5.11 -1.94
N ILE A 215 -4.44 4.36 -2.55
CA ILE A 215 -4.66 3.69 -3.83
C ILE A 215 -4.52 2.20 -3.58
N ASP A 216 -5.60 1.45 -3.73
CA ASP A 216 -5.60 -0.01 -3.70
C ASP A 216 -5.62 -0.55 -5.12
N VAL A 217 -4.67 -1.44 -5.46
CA VAL A 217 -4.76 -2.27 -6.66
C VAL A 217 -5.64 -3.46 -6.30
N THR A 218 -6.86 -3.48 -6.81
CA THR A 218 -7.89 -4.45 -6.42
C THR A 218 -7.87 -5.70 -7.29
N ALA A 219 -7.36 -5.61 -8.52
CA ALA A 219 -7.12 -6.76 -9.38
C ALA A 219 -5.95 -6.49 -10.34
N GLY A 220 -5.02 -7.44 -10.45
CA GLY A 220 -4.03 -7.50 -11.51
C GLY A 220 -4.67 -8.10 -12.77
N HIS A 221 -4.60 -7.39 -13.89
CA HIS A 221 -5.20 -7.75 -15.19
C HIS A 221 -6.75 -7.87 -15.20
N VAL A 222 -7.41 -6.88 -15.78
CA VAL A 222 -8.86 -6.84 -16.03
C VAL A 222 -9.14 -7.22 -17.48
N ARG A 223 -10.04 -8.19 -17.68
CA ARG A 223 -10.54 -8.57 -19.02
C ARG A 223 -11.40 -7.45 -19.60
N GLY A 224 -11.24 -7.17 -20.90
CA GLY A 224 -12.08 -6.19 -21.61
C GLY A 224 -11.50 -4.78 -21.78
N GLY A 225 -10.26 -4.53 -21.32
CA GLY A 225 -9.60 -3.24 -21.55
C GLY A 225 -10.07 -2.12 -20.63
N VAL A 226 -9.56 -0.91 -20.84
CA VAL A 226 -10.11 0.30 -20.22
C VAL A 226 -11.36 0.70 -21.00
N PRO A 227 -12.49 0.98 -20.32
CA PRO A 227 -13.69 1.48 -20.98
C PRO A 227 -13.41 2.73 -21.83
N GLU A 228 -14.22 2.96 -22.86
CA GLU A 228 -14.12 4.20 -23.62
C GLU A 228 -14.36 5.42 -22.73
N GLY A 229 -13.60 6.48 -23.02
CA GLY A 229 -13.63 7.77 -22.35
C GLY A 229 -13.45 8.90 -23.36
N PRO A 230 -13.66 10.17 -22.95
CA PRO A 230 -13.52 11.36 -23.78
C PRO A 230 -12.03 11.69 -24.00
N TRP A 231 -11.30 10.77 -24.61
CA TRP A 231 -9.89 10.95 -24.92
C TRP A 231 -9.76 12.10 -25.93
N GLY A 232 -8.89 13.06 -25.64
CA GLY A 232 -8.48 14.03 -26.66
C GLY A 232 -7.88 13.28 -27.85
N ARG A 233 -7.98 13.84 -29.07
CA ARG A 233 -7.13 13.35 -30.16
C ARG A 233 -5.66 13.52 -29.72
N PRO A 234 -4.80 12.54 -30.03
CA PRO A 234 -3.38 12.60 -29.69
C PRO A 234 -2.71 13.84 -30.28
#